data_AF-A0A967M4N6-F1
#
_entry.id   AF-A0A967M4N6-F1
#
_cell.length_a   1.000
_cell.length_b   1.000
_cell.length_c   1.000
_cell.angle_alpha   90.00
_cell.angle_beta   90.00
_cell.angle_gamma   90.00
#
_symmetry.space_group_name_H-M   'P 1'
#
loop_
_entity.id
_entity.type
_entity.pdbx_description
1 polymer ?
#
loop_
_entity_poly.entity_id
_entity_poly.type
_entity_poly.pdbx_seq_one_letter_code
_entity_poly.pdbx_strand_id
1 'polypeptide(L)'
;SLAQLKGVYNVQLYDTDGNVIVYTSEEHIVTEREKEHVLIAGEVIQSGIPLNLEQPGGMLERFVPLRLDEHGEIIGIMELMMRKSPDVDMRMLNTHAR
;
A
#
# COMPACT_ATOMS: atom_id res chain seq x y z
N SER A 1 18.83 -1.29 10.04
CA SER A 1 17.50 -1.25 10.67
C SER A 1 16.49 -0.86 9.60
N LEU A 2 15.18 -0.93 9.85
CA LEU A 2 14.12 -0.45 8.93
C LEU A 2 14.21 1.07 8.60
N ALA A 3 15.26 1.75 9.07
CA ALA A 3 15.73 3.00 8.50
C ALA A 3 16.47 2.72 7.18
N GLN A 4 15.85 3.08 6.03
CA GLN A 4 16.49 3.78 4.89
C GLN A 4 15.68 3.81 3.59
N LEU A 5 14.39 3.43 3.56
CA LEU A 5 13.52 3.77 2.42
C LEU A 5 13.19 5.27 2.49
N LYS A 6 14.07 6.11 1.92
CA LYS A 6 13.89 7.56 1.88
C LYS A 6 12.53 7.90 1.27
N GLY A 7 11.72 8.65 2.03
CA GLY A 7 10.41 9.14 1.59
C GLY A 7 9.22 8.27 2.00
N VAL A 8 9.44 7.08 2.57
CA VAL A 8 8.38 6.22 3.13
C VAL A 8 8.24 6.50 4.63
N TYR A 9 7.03 6.86 5.05
CA TYR A 9 6.67 7.17 6.44
C TYR A 9 6.08 5.98 7.19
N ASN A 10 5.31 5.16 6.49
CA ASN A 10 4.70 3.97 7.07
C ASN A 10 4.61 2.84 6.05
N VAL A 11 4.78 1.63 6.52
CA VAL A 11 4.48 0.39 5.79
C VAL A 11 3.50 -0.42 6.63
N GLN A 12 2.43 -0.89 6.01
CA GLN A 12 1.49 -1.84 6.61
C GLN A 12 1.38 -3.08 5.72
N LEU A 13 1.25 -4.24 6.35
CA LEU A 13 0.92 -5.49 5.67
C LEU A 13 -0.47 -5.90 6.09
N TYR A 14 -1.28 -6.26 5.10
CA TYR A 14 -2.62 -6.80 5.27
C TYR A 14 -2.63 -8.26 4.83
N ASP A 15 -3.40 -9.09 5.53
CA ASP A 15 -3.80 -10.39 5.02
C ASP A 15 -4.85 -10.26 3.89
N THR A 16 -5.29 -11.39 3.36
CA THR A 16 -6.29 -11.43 2.27
C THR A 16 -7.69 -11.00 2.69
N ASP A 17 -7.96 -10.91 3.99
CA ASP A 17 -9.23 -10.45 4.54
C ASP A 17 -9.21 -8.94 4.83
N GLY A 18 -8.07 -8.28 4.62
CA GLY A 18 -7.88 -6.85 4.87
C GLY A 18 -7.53 -6.53 6.32
N ASN A 19 -7.10 -7.51 7.12
CA ASN A 19 -6.62 -7.25 8.48
C ASN A 19 -5.14 -6.87 8.47
N VAL A 20 -4.77 -5.85 9.24
CA VAL A 20 -3.36 -5.48 9.42
C VAL A 20 -2.64 -6.53 10.25
N ILE A 21 -1.58 -7.12 9.69
CA ILE A 21 -0.75 -8.14 10.34
C ILE A 21 0.63 -7.61 10.76
N VAL A 22 1.13 -6.56 10.10
CA VAL A 22 2.42 -5.90 10.42
C VAL A 22 2.31 -4.40 10.12
N TYR A 23 2.95 -3.57 10.93
CA TYR A 23 3.08 -2.13 10.70
C TYR A 23 4.45 -1.62 11.17
N THR A 24 4.88 -0.47 10.65
CA THR A 24 6.14 0.17 11.04
C THR A 24 5.98 1.35 12.02
N SER A 25 4.76 1.87 12.18
CA SER A 25 4.45 2.96 13.11
C SER A 25 3.04 2.77 13.68
N GLU A 26 2.94 2.64 15.01
CA GLU A 26 1.64 2.55 15.72
C GLU A 26 0.80 3.82 15.56
N GLU A 27 1.46 4.99 15.55
CA GLU A 27 0.80 6.29 15.37
C GLU A 27 0.12 6.45 14.01
N HIS A 28 0.47 5.59 13.05
CA HIS A 28 -0.08 5.56 11.70
C HIS A 28 -0.91 4.30 11.42
N ILE A 29 -1.18 3.47 12.43
CA ILE A 29 -2.23 2.46 12.31
C ILE A 29 -3.54 3.23 12.19
N VAL A 30 -4.12 3.20 10.99
CA VAL A 30 -5.26 4.06 10.64
C VAL A 30 -6.54 3.45 11.21
N THR A 31 -6.71 3.49 12.54
CA THR A 31 -7.89 2.93 13.23
C THR A 31 -9.19 3.63 12.83
N GLU A 32 -9.13 4.86 12.31
CA GLU A 32 -10.32 5.59 11.85
C GLU A 32 -10.72 5.28 10.39
N ARG A 33 -9.86 4.59 9.61
CA ARG A 33 -10.13 4.27 8.19
C ARG A 33 -10.11 2.77 7.87
N GLU A 34 -10.15 1.91 8.88
CA GLU A 34 -10.15 0.45 8.70
C GLU A 34 -11.19 0.00 7.66
N LYS A 35 -12.40 0.58 7.67
CA LYS A 35 -13.45 0.24 6.71
C LYS A 35 -13.12 0.61 5.27
N GLU A 36 -12.46 1.74 5.05
CA GLU A 36 -12.05 2.18 3.71
C GLU A 36 -10.89 1.32 3.21
N HIS A 37 -9.92 1.02 4.09
CA HIS A 37 -8.76 0.19 3.78
C HIS A 37 -9.16 -1.25 3.47
N VAL A 38 -10.19 -1.81 4.13
CA VAL A 38 -10.75 -3.13 3.79
C VAL A 38 -11.36 -3.15 2.39
N LEU A 39 -12.06 -2.08 1.98
CA LEU A 39 -12.61 -1.99 0.62
C LEU A 39 -11.49 -1.90 -0.43
N ILE A 40 -10.48 -1.07 -0.17
CA ILE A 40 -9.30 -0.94 -1.03
C ILE A 40 -8.54 -2.27 -1.13
N ALA A 41 -8.36 -2.95 0.00
CA ALA A 41 -7.74 -4.27 0.05
C ALA A 41 -8.49 -5.26 -0.83
N GLY A 42 -9.83 -5.29 -0.72
CA GLY A 42 -10.68 -6.09 -1.59
C GLY A 42 -10.48 -5.79 -3.08
N GLU A 43 -10.40 -4.51 -3.47
CA GLU A 43 -10.17 -4.12 -4.86
C GLU A 43 -8.79 -4.55 -5.39
N VAL A 44 -7.74 -4.40 -4.57
CA VAL A 44 -6.37 -4.79 -4.92
C VAL A 44 -6.25 -6.31 -5.07
N ILE A 45 -6.90 -7.08 -4.18
CA ILE A 45 -6.94 -8.54 -4.27
C ILE A 45 -7.73 -9.00 -5.49
N GLN A 46 -8.89 -8.41 -5.77
CA GLN A 46 -9.73 -8.80 -6.91
C GLN A 46 -9.09 -8.45 -8.25
N SER A 47 -8.48 -7.26 -8.37
CA SER A 47 -7.85 -6.82 -9.60
C SER A 47 -6.46 -7.42 -9.80
N GLY A 48 -5.75 -7.70 -8.71
CA GLY A 48 -4.34 -8.07 -8.72
C GLY A 48 -3.42 -6.95 -9.21
N ILE A 49 -3.91 -5.70 -9.25
CA ILE A 49 -3.20 -4.52 -9.71
C ILE A 49 -2.97 -3.59 -8.53
N PRO A 50 -1.79 -2.94 -8.41
CA PRO A 50 -1.58 -1.94 -7.37
C PRO A 50 -2.51 -0.74 -7.50
N LEU A 51 -2.91 -0.21 -6.35
CA LEU A 51 -3.77 0.97 -6.26
C LEU A 51 -3.01 2.10 -5.58
N ASN A 52 -3.25 3.34 -6.02
CA ASN A 52 -2.64 4.53 -5.45
C ASN A 52 -3.71 5.52 -5.00
N LEU A 53 -3.59 6.06 -3.79
CA LEU A 53 -4.47 7.08 -3.24
C LEU A 53 -3.70 8.33 -2.85
N GLU A 54 -4.13 9.47 -3.40
CA GLU A 54 -3.61 10.76 -2.98
C GLU A 54 -4.32 11.22 -1.72
N GLN A 55 -3.55 11.49 -0.69
CA GLN A 55 -4.02 11.96 0.60
C GLN A 55 -3.78 13.48 0.72
N PRO A 56 -4.64 14.19 1.47
CA PRO A 56 -4.42 15.60 1.77
C PRO A 56 -3.02 15.87 2.33
N GLY A 57 -2.44 17.03 2.01
CA GLY A 57 -1.08 17.37 2.46
C GLY A 57 0.05 16.82 1.60
N GLY A 58 -0.26 16.29 0.40
CA GLY A 58 0.75 15.80 -0.54
C GLY A 58 1.30 14.43 -0.16
N MET A 59 0.48 13.62 0.50
CA MET A 59 0.81 12.25 0.88
C MET A 59 0.27 11.29 -0.18
N LEU A 60 0.94 10.16 -0.34
CA LEU A 60 0.57 9.11 -1.26
C LEU A 60 0.53 7.79 -0.50
N GLU A 61 -0.59 7.08 -0.59
CA GLU A 61 -0.71 5.70 -0.19
C GLU A 61 -0.65 4.81 -1.44
N ARG A 62 0.16 3.77 -1.38
CA ARG A 62 0.27 2.78 -2.44
C ARG A 62 0.03 1.40 -1.89
N PHE A 63 -0.97 0.72 -2.43
CA PHE A 63 -1.34 -0.64 -2.10
C PHE A 63 -0.82 -1.58 -3.18
N VAL A 64 -0.04 -2.58 -2.79
CA VAL A 64 0.65 -3.51 -3.70
C VAL A 64 0.23 -4.94 -3.33
N PRO A 65 -0.33 -5.73 -4.27
CA PRO A 65 -0.63 -7.13 -4.00
C PRO A 65 0.66 -7.92 -3.85
N LEU A 66 0.71 -8.78 -2.83
CA LEU A 66 1.84 -9.67 -2.57
C LEU A 66 1.55 -11.05 -3.13
N ARG A 67 2.48 -11.61 -3.90
CA ARG A 67 2.41 -12.96 -4.45
C ARG A 67 3.69 -13.71 -4.11
N LEU A 68 3.61 -15.04 -4.01
CA LEU A 68 4.80 -15.89 -3.83
C LEU A 68 5.64 -16.01 -5.10
N ASP A 69 5.01 -15.86 -6.26
CA ASP A 69 5.63 -15.84 -7.58
C ASP A 69 4.80 -14.99 -8.57
N GLU A 70 5.30 -14.77 -9.79
CA GLU A 70 4.68 -13.90 -10.82
C GLU A 70 3.28 -14.36 -11.27
N HIS A 71 2.89 -15.60 -10.98
CA HIS A 71 1.60 -16.17 -11.32
C HIS A 71 0.82 -16.66 -10.09
N GLY A 72 1.39 -16.50 -8.91
CA GLY A 72 0.90 -17.05 -7.66
C GLY A 72 -0.33 -16.31 -7.15
N GLU A 73 -1.06 -16.99 -6.26
CA GLU A 73 -2.17 -16.38 -5.53
C GLU A 73 -1.71 -15.14 -4.75
N ILE A 74 -2.59 -14.15 -4.64
CA ILE A 74 -2.33 -13.00 -3.78
C ILE A 74 -2.46 -13.46 -2.34
N ILE A 75 -1.36 -13.36 -1.59
CA ILE A 75 -1.28 -13.81 -0.19
C ILE A 75 -1.45 -12.66 0.81
N GLY A 76 -1.63 -11.44 0.32
CA GLY A 76 -1.78 -10.24 1.14
C GLY A 76 -1.50 -8.98 0.36
N ILE A 77 -1.43 -7.86 1.07
CA ILE A 77 -1.21 -6.54 0.48
C ILE A 77 -0.16 -5.81 1.31
N MET A 78 0.72 -5.08 0.63
CA MET A 78 1.59 -4.10 1.26
C MET A 78 1.08 -2.69 0.95
N GLU A 79 0.81 -1.90 1.98
CA GLU A 79 0.59 -0.47 1.88
C GLU A 79 1.89 0.28 2.19
N LEU A 80 2.17 1.29 1.37
CA LEU A 80 3.27 2.22 1.56
C LEU A 80 2.68 3.63 1.64
N MET A 81 2.88 4.30 2.77
CA MET A 81 2.58 5.73 2.92
C MET A 81 3.86 6.54 2.71
N MET A 82 3.84 7.46 1.77
CA MET A 82 5.01 8.24 1.36
C MET A 82 4.66 9.69 1.04
N ARG A 83 5.67 10.58 1.04
CA ARG A 83 5.45 11.92 0.47
C ARG A 83 5.39 11.82 -1.04
N LYS A 84 4.36 12.41 -1.65
CA LYS A 84 4.34 12.59 -3.10
C LYS A 84 5.44 13.58 -3.47
N SER A 85 6.46 13.09 -4.18
CA SER A 85 7.41 13.98 -4.82
C SER A 85 6.69 14.72 -5.95
N PRO A 86 6.87 16.05 -6.08
CA PRO A 86 6.22 16.83 -7.14
C PRO A 86 6.59 16.36 -8.54
N ASP A 87 7.72 15.65 -8.69
CA ASP A 87 8.23 15.16 -9.98
C ASP A 87 7.72 13.76 -10.37
N VAL A 88 6.93 13.10 -9.50
CA VAL A 88 6.44 11.73 -9.76
C VAL A 88 5.08 11.79 -10.45
N ASP A 89 5.05 11.38 -11.72
CA ASP A 89 3.81 11.09 -12.45
C ASP A 89 3.22 9.75 -11.97
N MET A 90 2.01 9.81 -11.41
CA MET A 90 1.28 8.64 -10.91
C MET A 90 1.09 7.55 -11.98
N ARG A 91 1.05 7.92 -13.27
CA ARG A 91 0.94 6.96 -14.39
C ARG A 91 2.17 6.07 -14.50
N MET A 92 3.36 6.58 -14.12
CA MET A 92 4.61 5.81 -14.17
C MET A 92 4.71 4.76 -13.07
N LEU A 93 3.95 4.90 -11.98
CA LEU A 93 3.96 3.94 -10.86
C LEU A 93 3.26 2.63 -11.19
N ASN A 94 2.28 2.66 -12.11
CA ASN A 94 1.51 1.48 -12.52
C ASN A 94 2.19 0.66 -13.63
N THR A 95 3.14 1.26 -14.35
CA THR A 95 3.87 0.60 -15.45
C THR A 95 4.97 -0.37 -14.99
N HIS A 96 5.44 -0.26 -13.74
CA HIS A 96 6.55 -1.06 -13.22
C HIS A 96 6.14 -2.11 -12.19
N ALA A 97 4.84 -2.37 -12.04
CA ALA A 97 4.31 -3.32 -11.05
C ALA A 97 3.67 -4.55 -11.71
N ARG A 98 4.21 -4.96 -12.86
CA ARG A 98 3.88 -6.21 -13.52
C ARG A 98 4.91 -7.26 -13.15
#